data_AF-A0A440V0D5-F1
#
_entry.id   AF-A0A440V0D5-F1
#
_cell.length_a   1.000
_cell.length_b   1.000
_cell.length_c   1.000
_cell.angle_alpha   90.00
_cell.angle_beta   90.00
_cell.angle_gamma   90.00
#
_symmetry.space_group_name_H-M   'P 1'
#
loop_
_entity.id
_entity.type
_entity.pdbx_description
1 polymer ?
#
loop_
_entity_poly.entity_id
_entity_poly.type
_entity_poly.pdbx_seq_one_letter_code
_entity_poly.pdbx_strand_id
1 'polypeptide(L)'
;MKRVTDNNGQTYDIEVHGYDERLKRPAKGAYRKYEFSTDPSGDIMGRLDYQIWVAALRWLEAELGPQLIAHRLVSSDRTMTPWLEEDRPGVWLAHNDADQRAKKTASVR
;
A
#
# COMPACT_ATOMS: atom_id res chain seq x y z
N MET A 1 18.37 -24.38 19.38
CA MET A 1 17.88 -24.00 20.72
C MET A 1 18.97 -24.29 21.72
N LYS A 2 19.15 -23.42 22.71
CA LYS A 2 20.10 -23.62 23.82
C LYS A 2 19.34 -23.42 25.12
N ARG A 3 19.58 -24.30 26.07
CA ARG A 3 19.04 -24.19 27.42
C ARG A 3 19.87 -23.19 28.21
N VAL A 4 19.24 -22.15 28.74
CA VAL A 4 19.88 -21.12 29.56
C VAL A 4 19.13 -21.02 30.88
N THR A 5 19.89 -20.97 31.97
CA THR A 5 19.38 -20.74 33.32
C THR A 5 19.62 -19.28 33.66
N ASP A 6 18.58 -18.59 34.11
CA ASP A 6 18.67 -17.20 34.56
C ASP A 6 19.25 -17.10 35.98
N ASN A 7 19.43 -15.86 36.47
CA ASN A 7 19.95 -15.61 37.81
C ASN A 7 18.96 -16.00 38.93
N ASN A 8 17.71 -16.32 38.59
CA ASN A 8 16.68 -16.77 39.52
C ASN A 8 16.58 -18.31 39.57
N GLY A 9 17.47 -19.03 38.85
CA GLY A 9 17.48 -20.49 38.77
C GLY A 9 16.44 -21.07 37.82
N GLN A 10 15.71 -20.24 37.08
CA GLN A 10 14.69 -20.68 36.14
C GLN A 10 15.32 -20.96 34.78
N THR A 11 14.89 -22.07 34.15
CA THR A 11 15.52 -22.57 32.93
C THR A 11 14.58 -22.40 31.75
N TYR A 12 15.09 -21.76 30.69
CA TYR A 12 14.35 -21.49 29.46
C TYR A 12 15.13 -22.01 28.25
N ASP A 13 14.40 -22.52 27.26
CA ASP A 13 14.97 -22.81 25.94
C ASP A 13 14.93 -21.52 25.12
N ILE A 14 16.11 -20.98 24.80
CA ILE A 14 16.23 -19.79 23.95
C ILE A 14 16.57 -20.19 22.51
N GLU A 15 16.02 -19.43 21.57
CA GLU A 15 16.43 -19.49 20.17
C GLU A 15 17.86 -18.93 20.07
N VAL A 16 18.78 -19.74 19.58
CA VAL A 16 20.17 -19.34 19.40
C VAL A 16 20.26 -18.65 18.06
N HIS A 17 20.90 -17.48 18.02
CA HIS A 17 21.21 -16.79 16.78
C HIS A 17 21.85 -17.79 15.80
N GLY A 18 21.25 -17.98 14.63
CA GLY A 18 21.67 -19.00 13.66
C GLY A 18 23.01 -18.71 12.96
N TYR A 19 23.87 -17.86 13.54
CA TYR A 19 25.17 -17.46 12.98
C TYR A 19 26.30 -18.17 13.73
N ASP A 20 27.15 -18.90 13.01
CA ASP A 20 28.35 -19.52 13.54
C ASP A 20 29.47 -18.46 13.60
N GLU A 21 29.73 -17.93 14.79
CA GLU A 21 30.76 -16.91 15.04
C GLU A 21 32.19 -17.37 14.69
N ARG A 22 32.46 -18.68 14.76
CA ARG A 22 33.79 -19.24 14.46
C ARG A 22 34.01 -19.34 12.96
N LEU A 23 33.00 -19.81 12.23
CA LEU A 23 33.05 -19.95 10.78
C LEU A 23 32.57 -18.70 10.03
N LYS A 24 32.14 -17.66 10.75
CA LYS A 24 31.60 -16.39 10.25
C LYS A 24 30.53 -16.57 9.18
N ARG A 25 29.65 -17.56 9.36
CA ARG A 25 28.58 -17.89 8.41
C ARG A 25 27.33 -18.40 9.12
N PRO A 26 26.14 -18.33 8.51
CA PRO A 26 24.95 -18.96 9.05
C PRO A 26 25.14 -20.48 9.23
N ALA A 27 24.69 -21.02 10.36
CA ALA A 27 24.64 -22.45 10.61
C ALA A 27 23.70 -23.16 9.62
N LYS A 28 23.93 -24.46 9.40
CA LYS A 28 23.07 -25.26 8.51
C LYS A 28 21.64 -25.27 9.05
N GLY A 29 20.67 -24.84 8.23
CA GLY A 29 19.26 -24.74 8.63
C GLY A 29 18.90 -23.47 9.41
N ALA A 30 19.84 -22.53 9.60
CA ALA A 30 19.53 -21.24 10.18
C ALA A 30 18.54 -20.47 9.30
N TYR A 31 17.53 -19.86 9.94
CA TYR A 31 16.59 -18.97 9.28
C TYR A 31 17.33 -17.82 8.61
N ARG A 32 16.97 -17.53 7.36
CA ARG A 32 17.46 -16.38 6.60
C ARG A 32 16.29 -15.44 6.37
N LYS A 33 16.43 -14.19 6.79
CA LYS A 33 15.47 -13.16 6.44
C LYS A 33 15.59 -12.91 4.94
N TYR A 34 14.45 -12.94 4.24
CA TYR A 34 14.42 -12.55 2.83
C TYR A 34 14.54 -11.03 2.73
N GLU A 35 15.36 -10.59 1.80
CA GLU A 35 15.47 -9.20 1.39
C GLU A 35 15.11 -9.09 -0.09
N PHE A 36 14.61 -7.92 -0.49
CA PHE A 36 14.45 -7.64 -1.90
C PHE A 36 15.84 -7.49 -2.53
N SER A 37 16.02 -8.06 -3.71
CA SER A 37 17.27 -7.90 -4.49
C SER A 37 17.53 -6.46 -4.92
N THR A 38 16.52 -5.61 -4.85
CA THR A 38 16.53 -4.20 -5.22
C THR A 38 15.57 -3.46 -4.31
N ASP A 39 15.85 -2.18 -4.03
CA ASP A 39 14.94 -1.34 -3.26
C ASP A 39 13.57 -1.23 -3.97
N PRO A 40 12.48 -1.76 -3.37
CA PRO A 40 11.16 -1.76 -4.00
C PRO A 40 10.44 -0.41 -3.91
N SER A 41 11.00 0.58 -3.21
CA SER A 41 10.33 1.86 -2.96
C SER A 41 9.89 2.56 -4.25
N GLY A 42 10.71 2.54 -5.30
CA GLY A 42 10.35 3.12 -6.60
C GLY A 42 9.11 2.48 -7.23
N ASP A 43 9.05 1.15 -7.22
CA ASP A 43 7.91 0.39 -7.76
C ASP A 43 6.64 0.64 -6.95
N ILE A 44 6.76 0.71 -5.63
CA ILE A 44 5.63 0.99 -4.74
C ILE A 44 5.06 2.39 -5.01
N MET A 45 5.93 3.39 -5.11
CA MET A 45 5.52 4.77 -5.39
C MET A 45 4.89 4.90 -6.78
N GLY A 46 5.49 4.29 -7.81
CA GLY A 46 4.92 4.32 -9.16
C GLY A 46 3.54 3.66 -9.25
N ARG A 47 3.33 2.57 -8.49
CA ARG A 47 2.02 1.93 -8.39
C ARG A 47 1.00 2.81 -7.67
N LEU A 48 1.42 3.50 -6.60
CA LEU A 48 0.57 4.44 -5.88
C LEU A 48 0.15 5.64 -6.76
N ASP A 49 1.10 6.25 -7.46
CA ASP A 49 0.86 7.36 -8.37
C ASP A 49 -0.12 6.96 -9.49
N TYR A 50 0.07 5.78 -10.08
CA TYR A 50 -0.85 5.24 -11.07
C TYR A 50 -2.27 5.08 -10.51
N GLN A 51 -2.42 4.54 -9.30
CA GLN A 51 -3.73 4.37 -8.67
C GLN A 51 -4.42 5.70 -8.40
N ILE A 52 -3.68 6.69 -7.91
CA ILE A 52 -4.18 8.05 -7.70
C ILE A 52 -4.68 8.65 -9.03
N TRP A 53 -3.90 8.47 -10.11
CA TRP A 53 -4.30 8.95 -11.43
C TRP A 53 -5.57 8.28 -11.95
N VAL A 54 -5.71 6.94 -11.83
CA VAL A 54 -6.94 6.24 -12.21
C VAL A 54 -8.14 6.70 -11.35
N ALA A 55 -7.94 6.88 -10.04
CA ALA A 55 -8.98 7.39 -9.15
C ALA A 55 -9.41 8.82 -9.53
N ALA A 56 -8.46 9.68 -9.90
CA ALA A 56 -8.75 11.04 -10.37
C ALA A 56 -9.54 11.05 -11.68
N LEU A 57 -9.22 10.18 -12.64
CA LEU A 57 -10.01 10.04 -13.87
C LEU A 57 -11.46 9.64 -13.58
N ARG A 58 -11.66 8.63 -12.71
CA ARG A 58 -13.00 8.19 -12.31
C ARG A 58 -13.78 9.29 -11.58
N TRP A 59 -13.10 10.05 -10.72
CA TRP A 59 -13.69 11.20 -10.05
C TRP A 59 -14.11 12.29 -11.04
N LEU A 60 -13.23 12.64 -11.99
CA LEU A 60 -13.52 13.63 -13.01
C LEU A 60 -14.70 13.21 -13.90
N GLU A 61 -14.77 11.92 -14.27
CA GLU A 61 -15.88 11.37 -15.04
C GLU A 61 -17.21 11.52 -14.28
N ALA A 62 -17.23 11.20 -12.98
CA ALA A 62 -18.41 11.33 -12.13
C ALA A 62 -18.85 12.79 -11.96
N GLU A 63 -17.90 13.72 -11.83
CA GLU A 63 -18.18 15.15 -11.66
C GLU A 63 -18.66 15.80 -12.97
N LEU A 64 -18.01 15.50 -14.10
CA LEU A 64 -18.32 16.14 -15.39
C LEU A 64 -19.52 15.50 -16.10
N GLY A 65 -19.74 14.19 -15.95
CA GLY A 65 -20.81 13.47 -16.66
C GLY A 65 -22.19 14.14 -16.59
N PRO A 66 -22.66 14.58 -15.41
CA PRO A 66 -23.93 15.28 -15.25
C PRO A 66 -23.97 16.70 -15.83
N GLN A 67 -22.81 17.31 -16.10
CA GLN A 67 -22.69 18.72 -16.51
C GLN A 67 -22.65 18.90 -18.04
N LEU A 68 -22.43 17.81 -18.80
CA LEU A 68 -22.28 17.87 -20.24
C LEU A 68 -23.64 17.71 -20.95
N ILE A 69 -23.99 18.71 -21.75
CA ILE A 69 -25.32 18.79 -22.40
C ILE A 69 -25.28 18.27 -23.85
N ALA A 70 -24.14 18.48 -24.54
CA ALA A 70 -24.00 18.16 -25.97
C ALA A 70 -23.14 16.90 -26.24
N HIS A 71 -22.39 16.43 -25.25
CA HIS A 71 -21.43 15.34 -25.42
C HIS A 71 -21.56 14.34 -24.28
N ARG A 72 -21.38 13.06 -24.59
CA ARG A 72 -21.31 11.98 -23.60
C ARG A 72 -19.86 11.61 -23.36
N LEU A 73 -19.46 11.46 -22.09
CA LEU A 73 -18.15 10.91 -21.75
C LEU A 73 -18.11 9.42 -22.02
N VAL A 74 -16.98 8.95 -22.52
CA VAL A 74 -16.65 7.53 -22.59
C VAL A 74 -15.98 7.15 -21.29
N SER A 75 -16.50 6.13 -20.61
CA SER A 75 -15.98 5.68 -19.33
C SER A 75 -14.57 5.12 -19.46
N SER A 76 -13.69 5.46 -18.52
CA SER A 76 -12.35 4.87 -18.46
C SER A 76 -12.42 3.46 -17.86
N ASP A 77 -12.08 2.44 -18.66
CA ASP A 77 -12.02 1.03 -18.27
C ASP A 77 -10.68 0.62 -17.62
N ARG A 78 -9.82 1.59 -17.33
CA ARG A 78 -8.52 1.36 -16.70
C ARG A 78 -8.67 0.65 -15.36
N THR A 79 -7.94 -0.45 -15.23
CA THR A 79 -7.81 -1.22 -13.99
C THR A 79 -7.00 -0.43 -12.97
N MET A 80 -7.31 -0.65 -11.69
CA MET A 80 -6.60 -0.04 -10.56
C MET A 80 -5.27 -0.75 -10.28
N THR A 81 -5.17 -2.04 -10.61
CA THR A 81 -3.95 -2.83 -10.45
C THR A 81 -3.59 -3.61 -11.71
N PRO A 82 -3.11 -2.94 -12.79
CA PRO A 82 -2.78 -3.59 -14.06
C PRO A 82 -1.61 -4.59 -13.97
N TRP A 83 -0.83 -4.55 -12.89
CA TRP A 83 0.26 -5.49 -12.60
C TRP A 83 -0.21 -6.77 -11.90
N LEU A 84 -1.51 -6.94 -11.67
CA LEU A 84 -2.11 -8.15 -11.12
C LEU A 84 -2.96 -8.84 -12.19
N GLU A 85 -3.13 -10.15 -12.04
CA GLU A 85 -4.03 -10.94 -12.91
C GLU A 85 -5.50 -10.56 -12.73
N GLU A 86 -5.87 -10.14 -11.51
CA GLU A 86 -7.21 -9.68 -11.16
C GLU A 86 -7.16 -8.25 -10.65
N ASP A 87 -8.13 -7.42 -11.06
CA ASP A 87 -8.22 -6.05 -10.56
C ASP A 87 -8.56 -6.04 -9.07
N ARG A 88 -7.83 -5.25 -8.29
CA ARG A 88 -8.02 -5.11 -6.85
C ARG A 88 -8.36 -3.66 -6.52
N PRO A 89 -9.20 -3.43 -5.49
CA PRO A 89 -9.42 -2.08 -5.01
C PRO A 89 -8.08 -1.46 -4.55
N GLY A 90 -7.91 -0.18 -4.85
CA GLY A 90 -6.72 0.59 -4.51
C GLY A 90 -7.09 1.87 -3.78
N VAL A 91 -6.47 2.97 -4.18
CA VAL A 91 -6.75 4.30 -3.63
C VAL A 91 -8.14 4.80 -4.05
N TRP A 92 -8.83 5.49 -3.14
CA TRP A 92 -10.00 6.30 -3.44
C TRP A 92 -9.76 7.76 -3.04
N LEU A 93 -10.30 8.69 -3.83
CA LEU A 93 -10.29 10.10 -3.50
C LEU A 93 -11.51 10.42 -2.63
N ALA A 94 -11.29 10.82 -1.39
CA ALA A 94 -12.36 11.25 -0.50
C ALA A 94 -12.81 12.67 -0.85
N HIS A 95 -14.12 12.91 -0.86
CA HIS A 95 -14.65 14.27 -0.91
C HIS A 95 -14.41 14.94 0.44
N ASN A 96 -13.84 16.14 0.43
CA ASN A 96 -13.73 16.95 1.63
C ASN A 96 -15.04 17.72 1.81
N ASP A 97 -15.85 17.35 2.80
CA ASP A 97 -17.15 17.98 3.10
C ASP A 97 -17.05 19.49 3.44
N ALA A 98 -15.85 19.99 3.71
CA ALA A 98 -15.59 21.41 3.93
C ALA A 98 -15.97 22.27 2.71
N ASP A 99 -15.80 21.78 1.48
CA ASP A 99 -16.14 22.50 0.25
C ASP A 99 -17.66 22.61 0.03
N GLN A 100 -18.45 21.68 0.55
CA GLN A 100 -19.91 21.75 0.43
C GLN A 100 -20.55 22.83 1.30
N ARG A 101 -19.92 23.19 2.43
CA ARG A 101 -20.41 24.26 3.30
C ARG A 101 -20.30 25.64 2.65
N ALA A 102 -19.26 25.87 1.84
CA ALA A 102 -19.07 27.13 1.11
C ALA A 102 -20.14 27.36 0.03
N LYS A 103 -20.60 26.29 -0.64
CA LYS A 103 -21.67 26.39 -1.64
C LYS A 103 -23.04 26.72 -1.04
N LYS A 104 -23.32 26.31 0.21
CA LYS A 104 -24.61 26.59 0.89
C LYS A 104 -24.77 28.04 1.35
N THR A 105 -23.69 28.80 1.52
CA THR A 105 -23.75 30.23 1.90
C THR A 105 -23.85 31.19 0.72
N ALA A 106 -23.68 30.71 -0.52
CA ALA A 106 -23.77 31.54 -1.72
C ALA A 106 -25.17 31.58 -2.37
N SER A 107 -26.18 30.95 -1.76
CA SER A 107 -27.59 31.12 -2.15
C SER A 107 -28.22 32.20 -1.28
N VAL A 108 -27.99 33.47 -1.61
CA VAL A 108 -28.66 34.62 -0.98
C VAL A 108 -29.64 35.25 -1.98
N ARG A 109 -30.90 35.33 -1.52
CA ARG A 109 -32.01 36.23 -1.87
C ARG A 109 -32.37 36.47 -3.34
#